data_AF-A0A2N2MM04-F1
#
_entry.id   AF-A0A2N2MM04-F1
#
_cell.length_a   1.000
_cell.length_b   1.000
_cell.length_c   1.000
_cell.angle_alpha   90.00
_cell.angle_beta   90.00
_cell.angle_gamma   90.00
#
_symmetry.space_group_name_H-M   'P 1'
#
loop_
_entity.id
_entity.type
_entity.pdbx_description
1 polymer ?
#
loop_
_entity_poly.entity_id
_entity_poly.type
_entity_poly.pdbx_seq_one_letter_code
_entity_poly.pdbx_strand_id
1 'polypeptide(L)'
;MSDNAPNRRWPTLVWLILSQLFYLGLLIPWSVVSMMSIMAFDSGTSPQAVLFVGAVWSYPIWPLIFSILAWVAYARRNDRLAAVWTSIPLGLVILAVTILLVLAELGF
;
A
#
# COMPACT_ATOMS: atom_id res chain seq x y z
N MET A 1 -22.87 -31.72 20.46
CA MET A 1 -22.07 -31.76 19.21
C MET A 1 -21.85 -30.31 18.80
N SER A 2 -20.66 -29.76 19.03
CA SER A 2 -20.31 -28.44 18.50
C SER A 2 -19.91 -28.64 17.04
N ASP A 3 -20.63 -28.02 16.11
CA ASP A 3 -20.27 -28.01 14.70
C ASP A 3 -18.93 -27.29 14.53
N ASN A 4 -17.84 -28.05 14.57
CA ASN A 4 -16.51 -27.60 14.18
C ASN A 4 -16.47 -27.53 12.65
N ALA A 5 -17.22 -26.58 12.06
CA ALA A 5 -17.06 -26.26 10.66
C ALA A 5 -15.58 -25.89 10.43
N PRO A 6 -14.88 -26.52 9.48
CA PRO A 6 -13.48 -26.20 9.23
C PRO A 6 -13.38 -24.72 8.88
N ASN A 7 -12.59 -23.97 9.64
CA ASN A 7 -12.40 -22.54 9.43
C ASN A 7 -11.81 -22.32 8.02
N ARG A 8 -12.64 -21.84 7.08
CA ARG A 8 -12.28 -21.72 5.66
C ARG A 8 -11.30 -20.55 5.52
N ARG A 9 -10.01 -20.85 5.37
CA ARG A 9 -8.92 -19.85 5.26
C ARG A 9 -8.72 -19.29 3.84
N TRP A 10 -9.41 -19.87 2.85
CA TRP A 10 -9.30 -19.46 1.45
C TRP A 10 -9.68 -18.00 1.17
N PRO A 11 -10.66 -17.35 1.85
CA PRO A 11 -10.98 -15.95 1.56
C PRO A 11 -9.80 -15.04 1.92
N THR A 12 -9.13 -15.31 3.05
CA THR A 12 -7.93 -14.59 3.47
C THR A 12 -6.80 -14.80 2.47
N LEU A 13 -6.59 -16.02 1.98
CA LEU A 13 -5.58 -16.30 0.97
C LEU A 13 -5.85 -15.54 -0.35
N VAL A 14 -7.09 -15.58 -0.84
CA VAL A 14 -7.51 -14.83 -2.03
C VAL A 14 -7.31 -13.34 -1.81
N TRP A 15 -7.68 -12.82 -0.65
CA TRP A 15 -7.48 -11.42 -0.29
C TRP A 15 -6.00 -11.02 -0.32
N LEU A 16 -5.11 -11.81 0.30
CA LEU A 16 -3.66 -11.59 0.27
C LEU A 16 -3.13 -11.50 -1.16
N ILE A 17 -3.51 -12.45 -2.03
CA ILE A 17 -3.03 -12.51 -3.42
C ILE A 17 -3.55 -11.30 -4.20
N LEU A 18 -4.86 -11.03 -4.14
CA LEU A 18 -5.46 -9.92 -4.88
C LEU A 18 -4.90 -8.56 -4.45
N SER A 19 -4.70 -8.33 -3.14
CA SER A 19 -4.10 -7.09 -2.66
C SER A 19 -2.65 -6.94 -3.13
N GLN A 20 -1.87 -8.02 -3.19
CA GLN A 20 -0.50 -7.95 -3.68
C GLN A 20 -0.45 -7.63 -5.18
N LEU A 21 -1.30 -8.28 -5.98
CA LEU A 21 -1.41 -7.97 -7.41
C LEU A 21 -1.82 -6.52 -7.64
N PHE A 22 -2.74 -6.00 -6.82
CA PHE A 22 -3.12 -4.60 -6.86
C PHE A 22 -1.95 -3.67 -6.52
N TYR A 23 -1.18 -3.96 -5.46
CA TYR A 23 0.01 -3.17 -5.09
C TYR A 23 1.09 -3.20 -6.17
N LEU A 24 1.32 -4.35 -6.80
CA LEU A 24 2.22 -4.47 -7.94
C LEU A 24 1.72 -3.63 -9.12
N GLY A 25 0.41 -3.62 -9.38
CA GLY A 25 -0.21 -2.75 -10.38
C GLY A 25 0.03 -1.26 -10.11
N LEU A 26 -0.03 -0.84 -8.84
CA LEU A 26 0.24 0.55 -8.45
C LEU A 26 1.71 0.98 -8.62
N LEU A 27 2.66 0.03 -8.78
CA LEU A 27 4.03 0.38 -9.11
C LEU A 27 4.17 0.99 -10.52
N ILE A 28 3.22 0.72 -11.43
CA ILE A 28 3.23 1.27 -12.79
C ILE A 28 3.06 2.80 -12.76
N PRO A 29 1.96 3.37 -12.24
CA PRO A 29 1.82 4.83 -12.15
C PRO A 29 2.86 5.44 -11.20
N TRP A 30 3.22 4.76 -10.10
CA TRP A 30 4.29 5.22 -9.22
C TRP A 30 5.62 5.41 -9.96
N SER A 31 5.97 4.51 -10.88
CA SER A 31 7.23 4.60 -11.62
C SER A 31 7.35 5.89 -12.45
N VAL A 32 6.23 6.39 -12.98
CA VAL A 32 6.19 7.66 -13.71
C VAL A 32 6.41 8.83 -12.73
N VAL A 33 5.69 8.82 -11.60
CA VAL A 33 5.79 9.86 -10.57
C VAL A 33 7.18 9.89 -9.94
N SER A 34 7.81 8.74 -9.71
CA SER A 34 9.15 8.68 -9.12
C SER A 34 10.22 9.26 -10.04
N MET A 35 10.13 9.01 -11.35
CA MET A 35 11.03 9.63 -12.33
C MET A 35 10.80 11.14 -12.43
N MET A 36 9.54 11.58 -12.48
CA MET A 36 9.20 13.01 -12.50
C MET A 36 9.63 13.73 -11.21
N SER A 37 9.60 13.03 -10.06
CA SER A 37 9.94 13.65 -8.77
C SER A 37 11.37 14.18 -8.72
N ILE A 38 12.31 13.58 -9.47
CA ILE A 38 13.73 13.97 -9.50
C ILE A 38 13.89 15.39 -10.08
N MET A 39 12.97 15.86 -10.92
CA MET A 39 12.96 17.23 -11.45
C MET A 39 12.86 18.30 -10.35
N ALA A 40 12.44 17.92 -9.13
CA ALA A 40 12.49 18.82 -7.98
C ALA A 40 13.92 19.29 -7.62
N PHE A 41 14.94 18.60 -8.13
CA PHE A 41 16.34 18.99 -7.98
C PHE A 41 16.85 19.93 -9.09
N ASP A 42 16.06 20.23 -10.13
CA ASP A 42 16.47 21.12 -11.23
C ASP A 42 16.76 22.55 -10.75
N SER A 43 16.06 23.00 -9.70
CA SER A 43 16.34 24.28 -9.02
C SER A 43 17.47 24.22 -7.98
N GLY A 44 18.17 23.08 -7.87
CA GLY A 44 19.20 22.80 -6.88
C GLY A 44 18.73 21.92 -5.72
N THR A 45 19.69 21.46 -4.91
CA THR A 45 19.41 20.59 -3.76
C THR A 45 18.91 21.41 -2.57
N SER A 46 17.68 21.13 -2.13
CA SER A 46 17.10 21.69 -0.91
C SER A 46 16.57 20.57 0.00
N PRO A 47 16.45 20.80 1.32
CA PRO A 47 15.81 19.84 2.22
C PRO A 47 14.40 19.43 1.78
N GLN A 48 13.65 20.36 1.20
CA GLN A 48 12.29 20.13 0.69
C GLN A 48 12.30 19.19 -0.52
N ALA A 49 13.21 19.39 -1.46
CA ALA A 49 13.36 18.49 -2.62
C ALA A 49 13.77 17.08 -2.18
N VAL A 50 14.71 16.96 -1.23
CA VAL A 50 15.12 15.66 -0.67
C VAL A 50 13.96 14.95 0.02
N LEU A 51 13.18 15.67 0.83
CA LEU A 51 12.01 15.10 1.51
C LEU A 51 10.93 14.67 0.51
N PHE A 52 10.64 15.49 -0.51
CA PHE A 52 9.65 15.17 -1.54
C PHE A 52 10.04 13.92 -2.32
N VAL A 53 11.25 13.88 -2.87
CA VAL A 53 11.73 12.71 -3.63
C VAL A 53 11.82 11.49 -2.72
N GLY A 54 12.36 11.64 -1.51
CA GLY A 54 12.42 10.56 -0.52
C GLY A 54 11.04 9.99 -0.17
N ALA A 55 10.03 10.85 0.01
CA ALA A 55 8.66 10.42 0.27
C ALA A 55 8.09 9.62 -0.91
N VAL A 56 8.23 10.13 -2.14
CA VAL A 56 7.78 9.43 -3.36
C VAL A 56 8.47 8.08 -3.50
N TRP A 57 9.79 8.03 -3.34
CA TRP A 57 10.58 6.80 -3.48
C TRP A 57 10.34 5.79 -2.36
N SER A 58 9.88 6.22 -1.19
CA SER A 58 9.53 5.32 -0.08
C SER A 58 8.28 4.48 -0.36
N TYR A 59 7.46 4.85 -1.34
CA TYR A 59 6.15 4.22 -1.58
C TYR A 59 6.21 2.69 -1.68
N PRO A 60 7.11 2.05 -2.47
CA PRO A 60 7.13 0.58 -2.59
C PRO A 60 7.52 -0.14 -1.30
N ILE A 61 8.23 0.54 -0.39
CA ILE A 61 8.72 -0.04 0.86
C ILE A 61 7.54 -0.39 1.77
N TRP A 62 6.51 0.46 1.84
CA TRP A 62 5.39 0.26 2.75
C TRP A 62 4.52 -0.95 2.39
N PRO A 63 3.96 -1.08 1.17
CA PRO A 63 3.22 -2.29 0.78
C PRO A 63 4.05 -3.56 0.93
N LEU A 64 5.36 -3.50 0.67
CA LEU A 64 6.25 -4.65 0.84
C LEU A 64 6.35 -5.09 2.31
N ILE A 65 6.59 -4.16 3.25
CA ILE A 65 6.65 -4.47 4.69
C ILE A 65 5.33 -5.07 5.16
N PHE A 66 4.20 -4.45 4.82
CA PHE A 66 2.88 -4.92 5.22
C PHE A 66 2.50 -6.26 4.59
N SER A 67 2.94 -6.51 3.34
CA SER A 67 2.82 -7.81 2.68
C SER A 67 3.55 -8.90 3.46
N ILE A 68 4.81 -8.66 3.82
CA ILE A 68 5.61 -9.60 4.61
C ILE A 68 4.92 -9.89 5.95
N LEU A 69 4.49 -8.85 6.68
CA LEU A 69 3.77 -9.01 7.95
C LEU A 69 2.47 -9.82 7.80
N ALA A 70 1.72 -9.59 6.72
CA ALA A 70 0.49 -10.30 6.43
C ALA A 70 0.74 -11.79 6.15
N TRP A 71 1.75 -12.12 5.34
CA TRP A 71 2.14 -13.50 5.06
C TRP A 71 2.69 -14.21 6.29
N VAL A 72 3.46 -13.53 7.14
CA VAL A 72 3.94 -14.07 8.43
C VAL A 72 2.75 -14.37 9.36
N ALA A 73 1.76 -13.47 9.45
CA ALA A 73 0.56 -13.70 10.24
C ALA A 73 -0.28 -14.88 9.71
N TYR A 74 -0.39 -14.99 8.37
CA TYR A 74 -1.07 -16.12 7.72
C TYR A 74 -0.34 -17.44 7.97
N ALA A 75 0.99 -17.46 7.91
CA ALA A 75 1.80 -18.64 8.23
C ALA A 75 1.62 -19.08 9.70
N ARG A 76 1.46 -18.12 10.62
CA ARG A 76 1.16 -18.35 12.05
C ARG A 76 -0.30 -18.69 12.34
N ARG A 77 -1.11 -18.97 11.32
CA ARG A 77 -2.55 -19.27 11.41
C ARG A 77 -3.40 -18.16 12.04
N ASN A 78 -2.92 -16.92 12.02
CA ASN A 78 -3.68 -15.76 12.48
C ASN A 78 -4.29 -15.02 11.27
N ASP A 79 -5.38 -15.57 10.74
CA ASP A 79 -6.02 -15.05 9.52
C ASP A 79 -6.59 -13.64 9.70
N ARG A 80 -7.02 -13.28 10.92
CA ARG A 80 -7.49 -11.93 11.23
C ARG A 80 -6.37 -10.92 11.11
N LEU A 81 -5.20 -11.20 11.71
CA LEU A 81 -4.05 -10.32 11.56
C LEU A 81 -3.53 -10.26 10.13
N ALA A 82 -3.53 -11.38 9.40
CA ALA A 82 -3.14 -11.39 8.00
C ALA A 82 -4.03 -10.45 7.16
N ALA A 83 -5.35 -10.51 7.36
CA ALA A 83 -6.29 -9.63 6.70
C ALA A 83 -6.09 -8.15 7.10
N VAL A 84 -5.82 -7.87 8.38
CA VAL A 84 -5.54 -6.49 8.84
C VAL A 84 -4.28 -5.94 8.21
N TRP A 85 -3.15 -6.66 8.31
CA TRP A 85 -1.86 -6.20 7.79
C TRP A 85 -1.91 -5.93 6.29
N THR A 86 -2.55 -6.82 5.52
CA THR A 86 -2.65 -6.63 4.07
C THR A 86 -3.62 -5.52 3.67
N SER A 87 -4.50 -5.06 4.57
CA SER A 87 -5.49 -4.01 4.26
C SER A 87 -5.01 -2.61 4.64
N ILE A 88 -3.98 -2.47 5.48
CA ILE A 88 -3.47 -1.17 5.91
C ILE A 88 -2.99 -0.33 4.71
N PRO A 89 -2.15 -0.83 3.78
CA PRO A 89 -1.74 -0.03 2.62
C PRO A 89 -2.92 0.32 1.71
N LEU A 90 -3.90 -0.57 1.52
CA LEU A 90 -5.14 -0.25 0.80
C LEU A 90 -5.89 0.92 1.45
N GLY A 91 -6.02 0.92 2.78
CA GLY A 91 -6.66 2.01 3.51
C GLY A 91 -5.95 3.35 3.30
N LEU A 92 -4.61 3.34 3.28
CA LEU A 92 -3.82 4.54 2.98
C LEU A 92 -4.01 5.03 1.55
N VAL A 93 -4.09 4.12 0.57
CA VAL A 93 -4.39 4.46 -0.83
C VAL A 93 -5.78 5.09 -0.95
N ILE A 94 -6.80 4.48 -0.31
CA ILE A 94 -8.17 5.01 -0.30
C ILE A 94 -8.21 6.40 0.33
N LEU A 95 -7.52 6.59 1.46
CA LEU A 95 -7.42 7.89 2.12
C LEU A 95 -6.76 8.94 1.21
N ALA A 96 -5.63 8.60 0.58
CA ALA A 96 -4.93 9.49 -0.32
C ALA A 96 -5.79 9.89 -1.54
N VAL A 97 -6.49 8.94 -2.15
CA VAL A 97 -7.41 9.21 -3.27
C VAL A 97 -8.58 10.09 -2.80
N THR A 98 -9.15 9.81 -1.63
CA THR A 98 -10.23 10.64 -1.07
C THR A 98 -9.77 12.08 -0.85
N ILE A 99 -8.60 12.28 -0.23
CA ILE A 99 -8.03 13.61 -0.02
C ILE A 99 -7.83 14.33 -1.37
N LEU A 100 -7.26 13.64 -2.36
CA LEU A 100 -7.04 14.20 -3.69
C LEU A 100 -8.35 14.66 -4.35
N LEU A 101 -9.40 13.84 -4.27
CA LEU A 101 -10.72 14.17 -4.83
C LEU A 101 -11.34 15.38 -4.12
N VAL A 102 -11.25 15.44 -2.79
CA VAL A 102 -11.75 16.59 -2.01
C VAL A 102 -10.99 17.87 -2.37
N LEU A 103 -9.66 17.81 -2.50
CA LEU A 103 -8.87 18.97 -2.91
C LEU A 103 -9.24 19.45 -4.31
N ALA A 104 -9.45 18.52 -5.25
CA ALA A 104 -9.87 18.83 -6.61
C ALA A 104 -11.27 19.49 -6.65
N GLU A 105 -12.22 19.02 -5.84
CA GLU A 105 -13.55 19.64 -5.69
C GLU A 105 -13.48 21.06 -5.13
N LEU A 106 -12.49 21.33 -4.27
CA LEU A 106 -12.24 22.65 -3.70
C LEU A 106 -11.47 23.60 -4.65
N GLY A 107 -11.08 23.13 -5.84
CA GLY A 107 -10.39 23.93 -6.86
C GLY A 107 -8.89 24.13 -6.62
N PHE A 108 -8.26 23.25 -5.85
CA PHE A 108 -6.79 23.18 -5.69
C PHE A 108 -6.13 22.30 -6.76
#